data_AF-A0A1M3GZC2-F1
#
_entry.id   AF-A0A1M3GZC2-F1
#
_cell.length_a   1.000
_cell.length_b   1.000
_cell.length_c   1.000
_cell.angle_alpha   90.00
_cell.angle_beta   90.00
_cell.angle_gamma   90.00
#
_symmetry.space_group_name_H-M   'P 1'
#
loop_
_entity.id
_entity.type
_entity.pdbx_description
1 polymer ?
#
loop_
_entity_poly.entity_id
_entity_poly.type
_entity_poly.pdbx_seq_one_letter_code
_entity_poly.pdbx_strand_id
1 'polypeptide(L)'
;MKERFAGFQPVRRDRLVQETRHDTYQAKHKLPEPTVCPQCGAVFHDGRWQWLVRPAAAHEESCPACRRIHDEFPAGYVTVNGPFFADHREELLQLARNEEARAKAEHPLKRIMQIEDRDDGIQITTTDIHLARGIGEALHHAYQGELEYHYNERENLLRVVWER
;
A
#
# COMPACT_ATOMS: atom_id res chain seq x y z
N MET A 1 -17.10 21.79 2.16
CA MET A 1 -16.60 20.44 1.78
C MET A 1 -15.33 20.51 0.89
N LYS A 2 -14.42 21.49 1.10
CA LYS A 2 -13.25 21.73 0.21
C LYS A 2 -11.88 21.48 0.87
N GLU A 3 -11.83 20.98 2.09
CA GLU A 3 -10.57 20.87 2.86
C GLU A 3 -10.23 19.46 3.35
N ARG A 4 -10.87 18.39 2.81
CA ARG A 4 -10.60 17.03 3.29
C ARG A 4 -9.16 16.55 3.02
N PHE A 5 -8.47 17.08 2.00
CA PHE A 5 -7.13 16.64 1.61
C PHE A 5 -6.21 17.82 1.21
N ALA A 6 -5.89 18.72 2.15
CA ALA A 6 -4.94 19.80 1.91
C ALA A 6 -3.60 19.24 1.38
N GLY A 7 -3.11 19.76 0.26
CA GLY A 7 -1.87 19.30 -0.38
C GLY A 7 -2.00 18.11 -1.35
N PHE A 8 -3.19 17.51 -1.45
CA PHE A 8 -3.47 16.46 -2.45
C PHE A 8 -4.11 17.05 -3.70
N GLN A 9 -3.86 16.41 -4.85
CA GLN A 9 -4.54 16.70 -6.11
C GLN A 9 -5.39 15.50 -6.54
N PRO A 10 -6.64 15.71 -6.97
CA PRO A 10 -7.42 14.66 -7.62
C PRO A 10 -6.70 14.17 -8.87
N VAL A 11 -6.49 12.86 -8.98
CA VAL A 11 -5.84 12.24 -10.13
C VAL A 11 -6.85 11.35 -10.84
N ARG A 12 -6.90 11.45 -12.18
CA ARG A 12 -7.73 10.55 -12.97
C ARG A 12 -7.18 9.13 -12.91
N ARG A 13 -8.08 8.14 -12.94
CA ARG A 13 -7.74 6.71 -12.95
C ARG A 13 -6.75 6.32 -14.05
N ASP A 14 -6.77 6.99 -15.20
CA ASP A 14 -5.93 6.74 -16.37
C ASP A 14 -4.57 7.48 -16.35
N ARG A 15 -4.40 8.50 -15.50
CA ARG A 15 -3.10 9.17 -15.31
C ARG A 15 -2.31 8.45 -14.23
N LEU A 16 -1.30 7.71 -14.68
CA LEU A 16 -0.31 7.05 -13.82
C LEU A 16 0.31 8.08 -12.85
N VAL A 17 0.36 7.70 -11.58
CA VAL A 17 1.29 8.27 -10.62
C VAL A 17 2.68 8.04 -11.22
N GLN A 18 3.35 9.11 -11.63
CA GLN A 18 4.78 9.01 -11.87
C GLN A 18 5.40 8.61 -10.54
N GLU A 19 6.16 7.52 -10.50
CA GLU A 19 7.00 7.18 -9.36
C GLU A 19 7.98 8.35 -9.16
N THR A 20 7.59 9.31 -8.33
CA THR A 20 8.44 10.44 -8.03
C THR A 20 9.65 9.89 -7.29
N ARG A 21 10.85 10.24 -7.74
CA ARG A 21 12.16 9.79 -7.22
C ARG A 21 12.44 10.07 -5.72
N HIS A 22 11.45 10.54 -4.95
CA HIS A 22 11.60 11.03 -3.58
C HIS A 22 10.76 10.24 -2.57
N ASP A 23 10.79 8.91 -2.61
CA ASP A 23 10.30 8.11 -1.48
C ASP A 23 11.40 8.01 -0.40
N THR A 24 11.10 8.49 0.81
CA THR A 24 12.01 8.44 1.97
C THR A 24 12.51 7.02 2.29
N TYR A 25 11.73 5.99 1.96
CA TYR A 25 12.01 4.59 2.23
C TYR A 25 12.62 3.84 1.04
N GLN A 26 12.78 4.48 -0.13
CA GLN A 26 13.61 3.91 -1.20
C GLN A 26 15.08 3.82 -0.76
N ALA A 27 15.75 2.76 -1.19
CA ALA A 27 17.15 2.54 -0.85
C ALA A 27 18.00 3.66 -1.48
N LYS A 28 18.63 4.47 -0.63
CA LYS A 28 19.49 5.60 -1.07
C LYS A 28 20.83 5.12 -1.66
N HIS A 29 21.19 3.87 -1.41
CA HIS A 29 22.40 3.23 -1.90
C HIS A 29 22.08 1.79 -2.28
N LYS A 30 22.91 1.19 -3.14
CA LYS A 30 22.79 -0.22 -3.50
C LYS A 30 23.18 -1.08 -2.29
N LEU A 31 22.28 -1.98 -1.88
CA LEU A 31 22.55 -2.92 -0.80
C LEU A 31 23.57 -3.97 -1.25
N PRO A 32 24.44 -4.45 -0.34
CA PRO A 32 25.28 -5.60 -0.63
C PRO A 32 24.40 -6.83 -0.88
N GLU A 33 24.76 -7.67 -1.85
CA GLU A 33 23.98 -8.84 -2.20
C GLU A 33 24.70 -10.13 -1.77
N PRO A 34 24.00 -11.10 -1.15
CA PRO A 34 22.59 -11.04 -0.75
C PRO A 34 22.38 -10.31 0.59
N THR A 35 21.25 -9.59 0.72
CA THR A 35 20.78 -9.02 2.00
C THR A 35 19.43 -9.63 2.36
N VAL A 36 19.20 -9.95 3.64
CA VAL A 36 17.91 -10.47 4.14
C VAL A 36 17.30 -9.49 5.15
N CYS A 37 15.98 -9.34 5.11
CA CYS A 37 15.26 -8.60 6.13
C CYS A 37 15.08 -9.47 7.38
N PRO A 38 15.64 -9.09 8.54
CA PRO A 38 15.56 -9.92 9.74
C PRO A 38 14.12 -10.03 10.29
N GLN A 39 13.24 -9.08 9.95
CA GLN A 39 11.86 -9.04 10.44
C GLN A 39 10.90 -9.91 9.63
N CYS A 40 11.06 -10.01 8.31
CA CYS A 40 10.11 -10.72 7.45
C CYS A 40 10.73 -11.79 6.55
N GLY A 41 12.06 -11.89 6.51
CA GLY A 41 12.76 -12.88 5.69
C GLY A 41 12.83 -12.58 4.19
N ALA A 42 12.29 -11.45 3.71
CA ALA A 42 12.46 -11.03 2.32
C ALA A 42 13.96 -10.87 2.00
N VAL A 43 14.37 -11.31 0.82
CA VAL A 43 15.77 -11.29 0.38
C VAL A 43 15.94 -10.28 -0.74
N PHE A 44 16.91 -9.38 -0.60
CA PHE A 44 17.37 -8.50 -1.65
C PHE A 44 18.42 -9.20 -2.50
N HIS A 45 18.09 -9.40 -3.78
CA HIS A 45 18.96 -10.02 -4.78
C HIS A 45 18.54 -9.56 -6.18
N ASP A 46 19.51 -9.37 -7.08
CA ASP A 46 19.35 -8.80 -8.42
C ASP A 46 18.63 -7.45 -8.39
N GLY A 47 19.03 -6.59 -7.45
CA GLY A 47 18.49 -5.24 -7.32
C GLY A 47 17.05 -5.13 -6.79
N ARG A 48 16.42 -6.23 -6.35
CA ARG A 48 15.03 -6.22 -5.85
C ARG A 48 14.82 -7.11 -4.62
N TRP A 49 13.81 -6.79 -3.83
CA TRP A 49 13.33 -7.63 -2.72
C TRP A 49 12.40 -8.72 -3.25
N GLN A 50 12.66 -9.96 -2.87
CA GLN A 50 11.93 -11.17 -3.31
C GLN A 50 11.80 -12.20 -2.18
N TRP A 51 10.83 -13.11 -2.30
CA TRP A 51 10.74 -14.27 -1.43
C TRP A 51 11.69 -15.35 -1.93
N LEU A 52 12.81 -15.54 -1.22
CA LEU A 52 13.79 -16.58 -1.50
C LEU A 52 14.14 -17.31 -0.21
N VAL A 53 14.75 -18.48 -0.36
CA VAL A 53 15.39 -19.17 0.77
C VAL A 53 16.48 -18.26 1.33
N ARG A 54 16.49 -18.11 2.66
CA ARG A 54 17.48 -17.31 3.37
C ARG A 54 18.90 -17.81 3.06
N PRO A 55 19.77 -17.00 2.43
CA PRO A 55 21.14 -17.40 2.16
C PRO A 55 21.96 -17.54 3.46
N ALA A 56 22.87 -18.52 3.50
CA ALA A 56 23.65 -18.84 4.70
C ALA A 56 24.55 -17.70 5.19
N ALA A 57 25.05 -16.86 4.27
CA ALA A 57 25.90 -15.71 4.55
C ALA A 57 25.33 -14.44 3.91
N ALA A 58 24.11 -14.07 4.33
CA ALA A 58 23.48 -12.81 3.91
C ALA A 58 23.75 -11.68 4.92
N HIS A 59 23.90 -10.47 4.40
CA HIS A 59 23.82 -9.26 5.21
C HIS A 59 22.40 -9.11 5.76
N GLU A 60 22.23 -8.37 6.86
CA GLU A 60 20.91 -8.08 7.41
C GLU A 60 20.57 -6.60 7.29
N GLU A 61 19.41 -6.30 6.71
CA GLU A 61 18.87 -4.95 6.67
C GLU A 61 17.34 -4.97 6.60
N SER A 62 16.67 -4.10 7.36
CA SER A 62 15.21 -4.00 7.32
C SER A 62 14.70 -3.49 5.96
N CYS A 63 13.84 -4.28 5.32
CA CYS A 63 13.25 -3.90 4.04
C CYS A 63 12.36 -2.64 4.19
N PRO A 64 12.14 -1.87 3.10
CA PRO A 64 11.33 -0.66 3.13
C PRO A 64 9.94 -0.83 3.75
N ALA A 65 9.26 -1.95 3.48
CA ALA A 65 7.93 -2.22 4.02
C ALA A 65 7.95 -2.43 5.55
N CYS A 66 8.93 -3.18 6.07
CA CYS A 66 9.07 -3.36 7.52
C CYS A 66 9.43 -2.05 8.23
N ARG A 67 10.26 -1.20 7.60
CA ARG A 67 10.57 0.14 8.13
C ARG A 67 9.31 1.02 8.19
N ARG A 68 8.53 1.10 7.10
CA ARG A 68 7.25 1.83 7.08
C ARG A 68 6.26 1.35 8.14
N ILE A 69 6.15 0.03 8.34
CA ILE A 69 5.29 -0.57 9.38
C ILE A 69 5.76 -0.18 10.77
N HIS A 70 7.06 -0.27 11.03
CA HIS A 70 7.63 0.10 12.33
C HIS A 70 7.44 1.59 12.66
N ASP A 71 7.61 2.45 11.66
CA ASP A 71 7.55 3.91 11.82
C ASP A 71 6.13 4.47 11.68
N GLU A 72 5.12 3.59 11.51
CA GLU A 72 3.71 3.96 11.25
C GLU A 72 3.58 5.03 10.15
N PHE A 73 4.34 4.86 9.04
CA PHE A 73 4.42 5.83 7.95
C PHE A 73 3.91 5.24 6.61
N PRO A 74 2.58 5.27 6.36
CA PRO A 74 1.98 4.69 5.17
C PRO A 74 2.43 5.36 3.86
N ALA A 75 2.44 4.57 2.79
CA ALA A 75 2.53 5.08 1.41
C ALA A 75 1.15 5.30 0.81
N GLY A 76 0.15 4.54 1.27
CA GLY A 76 -1.20 4.64 0.76
C GLY A 76 -2.27 4.49 1.83
N TYR A 77 -3.37 5.21 1.66
CA TYR A 77 -4.61 5.08 2.43
C TYR A 77 -5.73 4.65 1.49
N VAL A 78 -6.58 3.74 1.95
CA VAL A 78 -7.84 3.38 1.29
C VAL A 78 -8.96 3.59 2.30
N THR A 79 -9.89 4.47 1.97
CA THR A 79 -11.10 4.72 2.74
C THR A 79 -12.26 4.03 2.02
N VAL A 80 -12.98 3.18 2.74
CA VAL A 80 -14.15 2.44 2.24
C VAL A 80 -15.32 2.83 3.13
N ASN A 81 -16.24 3.63 2.59
CA ASN A 81 -17.34 4.22 3.34
C ASN A 81 -18.68 4.04 2.59
N GLY A 82 -19.76 4.42 3.27
CA GLY A 82 -21.10 4.49 2.69
C GLY A 82 -22.04 3.41 3.25
N PRO A 83 -23.37 3.53 3.03
CA PRO A 83 -24.35 2.62 3.59
C PRO A 83 -24.10 1.16 3.24
N PHE A 84 -23.51 0.89 2.06
CA PHE A 84 -23.19 -0.48 1.63
C PHE A 84 -22.19 -1.18 2.55
N PHE A 85 -21.30 -0.42 3.19
CA PHE A 85 -20.30 -1.00 4.10
C PHE A 85 -20.95 -1.70 5.31
N ALA A 86 -22.05 -1.16 5.84
CA ALA A 86 -22.67 -1.68 7.05
C ALA A 86 -23.11 -3.15 6.91
N ASP A 87 -23.61 -3.52 5.74
CA ASP A 87 -24.10 -4.87 5.44
C ASP A 87 -23.01 -5.78 4.85
N HIS A 88 -21.93 -5.22 4.29
CA HIS A 88 -20.92 -5.97 3.52
C HIS A 88 -19.48 -5.88 4.08
N ARG A 89 -19.32 -5.44 5.33
CA ARG A 89 -18.00 -5.23 5.97
C ARG A 89 -17.01 -6.38 5.76
N GLU A 90 -17.41 -7.61 6.10
CA GLU A 90 -16.50 -8.77 6.04
C GLU A 90 -16.08 -9.10 4.61
N GLU A 91 -16.99 -8.94 3.63
CA GLU A 91 -16.69 -9.18 2.22
C GLU A 91 -15.69 -8.15 1.67
N LEU A 92 -15.86 -6.88 2.04
CA LEU A 92 -14.96 -5.79 1.64
C LEU A 92 -13.57 -5.96 2.26
N LEU A 93 -13.51 -6.35 3.54
CA LEU A 93 -12.25 -6.64 4.23
C LEU A 93 -11.53 -7.86 3.62
N GLN A 94 -12.28 -8.92 3.32
CA GLN A 94 -11.70 -10.10 2.70
C GLN A 94 -11.17 -9.81 1.30
N LEU A 95 -11.88 -8.98 0.51
CA LEU A 95 -11.41 -8.54 -0.80
C LEU A 95 -10.07 -7.80 -0.70
N ALA A 96 -9.94 -6.85 0.24
CA ALA A 96 -8.70 -6.11 0.44
C ALA A 96 -7.54 -7.03 0.87
N ARG A 97 -7.78 -7.98 1.78
CA ARG A 97 -6.78 -8.96 2.21
C ARG A 97 -6.38 -9.92 1.09
N ASN A 98 -7.31 -10.33 0.25
CA ASN A 98 -7.03 -11.17 -0.91
C ASN A 98 -6.16 -10.42 -1.93
N GLU A 99 -6.44 -9.14 -2.15
CA GLU A 99 -5.62 -8.27 -3.00
C GLU A 99 -4.19 -8.14 -2.46
N GLU A 100 -4.05 -7.89 -1.16
CA GLU A 100 -2.74 -7.88 -0.50
C GLU A 100 -2.02 -9.22 -0.67
N ALA A 101 -2.68 -10.34 -0.37
CA ALA A 101 -2.06 -11.66 -0.45
C ALA A 101 -1.53 -11.95 -1.87
N ARG A 102 -2.32 -11.62 -2.90
CA ARG A 102 -1.92 -11.76 -4.30
C ARG A 102 -0.72 -10.88 -4.63
N ALA A 103 -0.79 -9.58 -4.31
CA ALA A 103 0.29 -8.64 -4.58
C ALA A 103 1.58 -9.00 -3.83
N LYS A 104 1.46 -9.38 -2.56
CA LYS A 104 2.57 -9.73 -1.67
C LYS A 104 3.30 -10.98 -2.13
N ALA A 105 2.61 -11.96 -2.72
CA ALA A 105 3.23 -13.19 -3.23
C ALA A 105 4.31 -12.91 -4.27
N GLU A 106 4.13 -11.88 -5.11
CA GLU A 106 5.10 -11.48 -6.13
C GLU A 106 5.97 -10.31 -5.67
N HIS A 107 5.44 -9.45 -4.81
CA HIS A 107 6.09 -8.23 -4.35
C HIS A 107 6.11 -8.16 -2.83
N PRO A 108 7.20 -8.64 -2.17
CA PRO A 108 7.27 -8.70 -0.71
C PRO A 108 7.02 -7.37 0.00
N LEU A 109 7.22 -6.24 -0.68
CA LEU A 109 7.06 -4.91 -0.11
C LEU A 109 5.63 -4.36 -0.16
N LYS A 110 4.70 -5.00 -0.89
CA LYS A 110 3.30 -4.59 -0.95
C LYS A 110 2.54 -5.24 0.19
N ARG A 111 2.21 -4.46 1.23
CA ARG A 111 1.54 -4.96 2.45
C ARG A 111 0.50 -3.99 2.96
N ILE A 112 -0.56 -4.53 3.54
CA ILE A 112 -1.45 -3.79 4.43
C ILE A 112 -0.71 -3.61 5.76
N MET A 113 -0.66 -2.38 6.25
CA MET A 113 -0.05 -2.03 7.53
C MET A 113 -1.08 -2.18 8.64
N GLN A 114 -2.25 -1.58 8.46
CA GLN A 114 -3.31 -1.56 9.46
C GLN A 114 -4.68 -1.42 8.79
N ILE A 115 -5.71 -1.89 9.49
CA ILE A 115 -7.10 -1.68 9.17
C ILE A 115 -7.76 -1.12 10.43
N GLU A 116 -8.40 0.04 10.31
CA GLU A 116 -9.07 0.73 11.41
C GLU A 116 -10.53 0.95 11.07
N ASP A 117 -11.43 0.62 11.99
CA ASP A 117 -12.83 1.04 11.89
C ASP A 117 -12.95 2.56 12.06
N ARG A 118 -13.86 3.15 11.29
CA ARG A 118 -14.27 4.56 11.34
C ARG A 118 -15.78 4.61 11.51
N ASP A 119 -16.33 5.77 11.84
CA ASP A 119 -17.76 5.92 12.16
C ASP A 119 -18.69 5.40 11.04
N ASP A 120 -18.27 5.55 9.78
CA ASP A 120 -19.05 5.23 8.58
C ASP A 120 -18.35 4.27 7.61
N GLY A 121 -17.34 3.53 8.09
CA GLY A 121 -16.51 2.71 7.20
C GLY A 121 -15.24 2.17 7.84
N ILE A 122 -14.23 1.94 6.99
CA ILE A 122 -12.88 1.54 7.41
C ILE A 122 -11.82 2.38 6.70
N GLN A 123 -10.67 2.49 7.35
CA GLN A 123 -9.44 2.99 6.76
C GLN A 123 -8.38 1.89 6.74
N ILE A 124 -7.85 1.61 5.55
CA ILE A 124 -6.76 0.67 5.33
C ILE A 124 -5.50 1.47 5.00
N THR A 125 -4.41 1.20 5.70
CA THR A 125 -3.09 1.79 5.40
C THR A 125 -2.19 0.75 4.73
N THR A 126 -1.34 1.19 3.81
CA THR A 126 -0.50 0.31 2.99
C THR A 126 0.93 0.83 2.88
N THR A 127 1.88 -0.09 2.72
CA THR A 127 3.30 0.23 2.53
C THR A 127 3.65 0.67 1.10
N ASP A 128 2.71 0.56 0.16
CA ASP A 128 2.92 0.79 -1.27
C ASP A 128 1.68 1.44 -1.92
N ILE A 129 1.90 2.48 -2.73
CA ILE A 129 0.83 3.22 -3.42
C ILE A 129 0.05 2.33 -4.41
N HIS A 130 0.71 1.37 -5.04
CA HIS A 130 0.07 0.50 -6.03
C HIS A 130 -0.81 -0.55 -5.36
N LEU A 131 -0.49 -0.99 -4.15
CA LEU A 131 -1.39 -1.81 -3.36
C LEU A 131 -2.66 -1.04 -2.97
N ALA A 132 -2.55 0.20 -2.46
CA ALA A 132 -3.73 1.02 -2.15
C ALA A 132 -4.63 1.20 -3.37
N ARG A 133 -4.02 1.50 -4.54
CA ARG A 133 -4.74 1.58 -5.81
C ARG A 133 -5.40 0.25 -6.19
N GLY A 134 -4.66 -0.86 -6.12
CA GLY A 134 -5.17 -2.19 -6.45
C GLY A 134 -6.38 -2.58 -5.62
N ILE A 135 -6.37 -2.26 -4.32
CA ILE A 135 -7.52 -2.47 -3.43
C ILE A 135 -8.73 -1.65 -3.89
N GLY A 136 -8.55 -0.35 -4.17
CA GLY A 136 -9.63 0.50 -4.68
C GLY A 136 -10.21 0.04 -6.02
N GLU A 137 -9.35 -0.38 -6.95
CA GLU A 137 -9.76 -0.92 -8.24
C GLU A 137 -10.52 -2.25 -8.08
N ALA A 138 -10.08 -3.12 -7.18
CA ALA A 138 -10.77 -4.38 -6.87
C ALA A 138 -12.16 -4.13 -6.29
N LEU A 139 -12.30 -3.19 -5.34
CA LEU A 139 -13.58 -2.80 -4.74
C LEU A 139 -14.56 -2.30 -5.81
N HIS A 140 -14.13 -1.33 -6.62
CA HIS A 140 -14.97 -0.77 -7.68
C HIS A 140 -15.30 -1.80 -8.77
N HIS A 141 -14.37 -2.70 -9.10
CA HIS A 141 -14.65 -3.76 -10.06
C HIS A 141 -15.71 -4.74 -9.54
N ALA A 142 -15.60 -5.17 -8.27
CA ALA A 142 -16.50 -6.15 -7.66
C ALA A 142 -17.89 -5.57 -7.35
N TYR A 143 -17.95 -4.32 -6.86
CA TYR A 143 -19.16 -3.75 -6.27
C TYR A 143 -19.63 -2.44 -6.91
N GLN A 144 -18.95 -1.94 -7.94
CA GLN A 144 -19.21 -0.61 -8.53
C GLN A 144 -19.03 0.49 -7.47
N GLY A 145 -19.77 1.60 -7.54
CA GLY A 145 -19.62 2.74 -6.62
C GLY A 145 -18.64 3.80 -7.10
N GLU A 146 -18.54 4.90 -6.37
CA GLU A 146 -17.64 6.00 -6.71
C GLU A 146 -16.21 5.70 -6.23
N LEU A 147 -15.22 5.98 -7.07
CA LEU A 147 -13.80 5.73 -6.78
C LEU A 147 -12.96 6.95 -7.14
N GLU A 148 -12.34 7.54 -6.13
CA GLU A 148 -11.48 8.72 -6.26
C GLU A 148 -10.05 8.42 -5.84
N TYR A 149 -9.11 9.10 -6.51
CA TYR A 149 -7.70 9.09 -6.18
C TYR A 149 -7.21 10.50 -5.91
N HIS A 150 -6.51 10.66 -4.79
CA HIS A 150 -5.92 11.92 -4.36
C HIS A 150 -4.44 11.63 -4.12
N TYR A 151 -3.55 12.26 -4.88
CA TYR A 151 -2.10 12.05 -4.77
C TYR A 151 -1.40 13.27 -4.20
N ASN A 152 -0.46 13.05 -3.30
CA ASN A 152 0.47 14.05 -2.80
C ASN A 152 1.88 13.74 -3.30
N GLU A 153 2.34 14.53 -4.29
CA GLU A 153 3.66 14.35 -4.92
C GLU A 153 4.82 14.58 -3.96
N ARG A 154 4.65 15.47 -2.95
CA ARG A 154 5.72 15.82 -2.02
C ARG A 154 6.01 14.71 -1.02
N GLU A 155 4.97 13.95 -0.66
CA GLU A 155 5.03 12.88 0.33
C GLU A 155 5.08 11.49 -0.30
N ASN A 156 4.99 11.40 -1.64
CA ASN A 156 4.81 10.14 -2.37
C ASN A 156 3.67 9.30 -1.76
N LEU A 157 2.52 9.95 -1.54
CA LEU A 157 1.41 9.41 -0.76
C LEU A 157 0.12 9.40 -1.57
N LEU A 158 -0.55 8.24 -1.62
CA LEU A 158 -1.83 8.07 -2.31
C LEU A 158 -2.98 7.92 -1.31
N ARG A 159 -4.06 8.66 -1.51
CA ARG A 159 -5.35 8.43 -0.84
C ARG A 159 -6.35 7.94 -1.88
N VAL A 160 -6.95 6.81 -1.59
CA VAL A 160 -8.01 6.19 -2.38
C VAL A 160 -9.29 6.27 -1.57
N VAL A 161 -10.36 6.77 -2.16
CA VAL A 161 -11.68 6.84 -1.52
C VAL A 161 -12.65 6.06 -2.38
N TRP A 162 -13.29 5.08 -1.79
CA TRP A 162 -14.36 4.31 -2.41
C TRP A 162 -15.63 4.44 -1.57
N GLU A 163 -16.75 4.77 -2.21
CA GLU A 163 -18.03 4.98 -1.54
C GLU A 163 -19.18 4.31 -2.29
N ARG A 164 -20.06 3.64 -1.54
CA ARG A 164 -21.27 3.01 -2.06
C ARG A 164 -22.43 2.95 -1.06
#